data_AF-A0A3M1TJG3-F1
#
_entry.id   AF-A0A3M1TJG3-F1
#
_cell.length_a   1.000
_cell.length_b   1.000
_cell.length_c   1.000
_cell.angle_alpha   90.00
_cell.angle_beta   90.00
_cell.angle_gamma   90.00
#
_symmetry.space_group_name_H-M   'P 1'
#
loop_
_entity.id
_entity.type
_entity.pdbx_description
1 polymer ?
#
loop_
_entity_poly.entity_id
_entity_poly.type
_entity_poly.pdbx_seq_one_letter_code
_entity_poly.pdbx_strand_id
1 'polypeptide(L)' 'MAKKNKFARGYVTLECTVCAQRNYRTSKRLSGGLPKLDLSKYCNTCRKHQKHKERKK' A
#
# COMPACT_ATOMS: atom_id res chain seq x y z
N MET A 1 -4.45 28.20 -17.94
CA MET A 1 -4.64 27.94 -16.49
C MET A 1 -4.78 26.44 -16.27
N ALA A 2 -3.73 25.75 -15.83
CA ALA A 2 -3.79 24.30 -15.59
C ALA A 2 -4.50 24.02 -14.26
N LYS A 3 -5.71 23.43 -14.31
CA LYS A 3 -6.41 22.93 -13.12
C LYS A 3 -5.49 21.97 -12.37
N LYS A 4 -4.99 22.41 -11.21
CA LYS A 4 -4.18 21.60 -10.30
C LYS A 4 -5.03 20.40 -9.85
N ASN A 5 -4.75 19.24 -10.43
CA ASN A 5 -5.56 18.03 -10.26
C ASN A 5 -5.63 17.67 -8.77
N LYS A 6 -6.79 17.88 -8.13
CA LYS A 6 -7.03 17.80 -6.67
C LYS A 6 -7.15 16.34 -6.18
N PHE A 7 -6.37 15.47 -6.79
CA PHE A 7 -6.34 14.02 -6.59
C PHE A 7 -4.89 13.56 -6.70
N ALA A 8 -4.05 13.98 -5.75
CA ALA A 8 -2.69 13.46 -5.64
C ALA A 8 -2.75 11.94 -5.39
N ARG A 9 -2.59 11.16 -6.45
CA ARG A 9 -2.38 9.71 -6.39
C ARG A 9 -0.91 9.50 -6.10
N GLY A 10 -0.61 8.85 -4.99
CA GLY A 10 0.75 8.49 -4.64
C GLY A 10 0.84 6.99 -4.45
N TYR A 11 2.06 6.48 -4.46
CA TYR A 11 2.29 5.07 -4.28
C TYR A 11 2.56 4.78 -2.82
N VAL A 12 1.90 3.76 -2.29
CA VAL A 12 2.24 3.16 -1.01
C VAL A 12 2.86 1.80 -1.22
N THR A 13 3.78 1.46 -0.33
CA THR A 13 4.36 0.13 -0.25
C THR A 13 3.61 -0.67 0.80
N LEU A 14 3.30 -1.93 0.50
CA LEU A 14 2.71 -2.85 1.46
C LEU A 14 3.81 -3.74 2.03
N GLU A 15 3.83 -3.84 3.35
CA GLU A 15 4.79 -4.61 4.14
C GLU A 15 4.06 -5.78 4.79
N CYS A 16 4.58 -7.00 4.63
CA CYS A 16 4.01 -8.16 5.30
C CYS A 16 4.25 -8.10 6.80
N THR A 17 3.24 -8.43 7.60
CA THR A 17 3.33 -8.38 9.07
C THR A 17 4.22 -9.46 9.68
N VAL A 18 4.56 -10.51 8.93
CA VAL A 18 5.30 -11.67 9.43
C VAL A 18 6.77 -11.64 8.99
N CYS A 19 6.99 -11.43 7.69
CA CYS A 19 8.32 -11.45 7.05
C CYS A 19 8.95 -10.04 6.96
N ALA A 20 8.24 -8.97 7.33
CA ALA A 20 8.61 -7.56 7.12
C ALA A 20 8.97 -7.22 5.66
N GLN A 21 8.59 -8.09 4.72
CA GLN A 21 8.98 -7.99 3.33
C GLN A 21 8.08 -7.01 2.57
N ARG A 22 8.70 -6.17 1.75
CA ARG A 22 8.06 -5.07 1.02
C ARG A 22 7.90 -5.43 -0.45
N ASN A 23 6.95 -6.31 -0.73
CA ASN A 23 6.83 -6.92 -2.06
C ASN A 23 5.83 -6.24 -2.98
N TYR A 24 5.01 -5.33 -2.47
CA TYR A 24 3.92 -4.74 -3.24
C TYR A 24 3.93 -3.22 -3.16
N ARG A 25 3.73 -2.59 -4.32
CA ARG A 25 3.54 -1.16 -4.46
C ARG A 25 2.17 -0.93 -5.10
N THR A 26 1.31 -0.19 -4.41
CA THR A 26 -0.04 0.12 -4.90
C THR A 26 -0.22 1.63 -5.00
N SER A 27 -0.86 2.09 -6.07
CA SER A 27 -1.27 3.48 -6.19
C SER A 27 -2.52 3.69 -5.33
N LYS A 28 -2.48 4.66 -4.42
CA LYS A 28 -3.65 5.08 -3.67
C LYS A 28 -3.81 6.59 -3.73
N ARG A 29 -5.04 7.05 -3.60
CA ARG A 29 -5.31 8.48 -3.43
C ARG A 29 -4.83 8.90 -2.04
N LEU A 30 -3.98 9.92 -1.95
CA LEU A 30 -3.53 10.43 -0.64
C LEU A 30 -4.61 11.31 0.02
N SER A 31 -5.44 11.96 -0.81
CA SER A 31 -6.47 12.89 -0.36
C SER A 31 -7.80 12.19 -0.10
N GLY A 32 -8.39 12.40 1.09
CA GLY A 32 -9.76 11.98 1.40
C GLY A 32 -9.93 10.94 2.50
N GLY A 33 -9.03 10.86 3.50
CA GLY A 33 -9.27 10.06 4.70
C GLY A 33 -9.42 8.55 4.46
N LEU A 34 -8.80 8.02 3.40
CA LEU A 34 -8.90 6.60 3.10
C LEU A 34 -8.29 5.75 4.23
N PRO A 35 -8.99 4.70 4.67
CA PRO A 35 -8.50 3.80 5.69
C PRO A 35 -7.21 3.12 5.26
N LYS A 36 -6.43 2.67 6.25
CA LYS A 36 -5.19 1.93 6.01
C LYS A 36 -5.51 0.69 5.18
N LEU A 37 -4.81 0.48 4.07
CA LEU A 37 -4.93 -0.73 3.28
C LEU A 37 -4.25 -1.89 4.00
N ASP A 38 -5.07 -2.81 4.48
CA ASP A 38 -4.69 -4.15 4.93
C ASP A 38 -5.16 -5.15 3.88
N LEU A 39 -4.23 -5.71 3.10
CA LEU A 39 -4.56 -6.66 2.04
C LEU A 39 -3.94 -8.03 2.33
N SER A 40 -4.73 -9.09 2.21
CA SER A 40 -4.22 -10.46 2.24
C SER A 40 -3.58 -10.78 0.89
N LYS A 41 -2.25 -10.80 0.85
CA LYS A 41 -1.45 -11.11 -0.34
C LYS A 41 -0.43 -12.20 -0.02
N TYR A 42 0.05 -12.87 -1.06
CA TYR A 42 1.06 -13.91 -0.94
C TYR A 42 2.42 -13.31 -0.55
N CYS A 43 3.01 -13.71 0.59
CA CYS A 43 4.43 -13.40 0.88
C CYS A 43 5.30 -14.54 0.32
N ASN A 44 6.22 -14.22 -0.59
CA ASN A 44 7.11 -15.22 -1.20
C ASN A 44 8.03 -15.90 -0.17
N THR A 45 8.49 -15.17 0.86
CA THR A 45 9.33 -15.79 1.92
C THR A 45 8.53 -16.68 2.85
N CYS A 46 7.31 -16.28 3.25
CA CYS A 46 6.43 -17.14 4.06
C CYS A 46 5.75 -18.26 3.26
N ARG A 47 5.78 -18.20 1.92
CA ARG A 47 5.06 -19.09 0.99
C ARG A 47 3.56 -19.25 1.28
N LYS A 48 2.95 -18.24 1.90
CA LYS A 48 1.56 -18.24 2.38
C LYS A 48 0.93 -16.87 2.16
N HIS A 49 -0.40 -16.82 2.13
CA HIS A 49 -1.15 -15.57 2.11
C HIS A 49 -1.13 -14.96 3.50
N GLN A 50 -0.61 -13.75 3.60
CA GLN A 50 -0.46 -13.03 4.86
C GLN A 50 -1.01 -11.61 4.73
N LYS A 51 -1.36 -11.02 5.87
CA LYS A 51 -1.79 -9.62 5.93
C LYS A 51 -0.61 -8.71 5.62
N HIS A 52 -0.75 -7.92 4.57
CA HIS A 52 0.20 -6.87 4.22
C HIS A 52 -0.39 -5.52 4.61
N LYS A 53 0.32 -4.81 5.48
CA LYS A 53 -0.02 -3.48 5.99
C LYS A 53 0.60 -2.41 5.12
N GLU A 54 -0.12 -1.32 4.88
CA GLU A 54 0.47 -0.15 4.26
C GLU A 54 1.53 0.51 5.15
N ARG A 55 2.72 0.71 4.57
CA ARG A 55 3.75 1.58 5.10
C ARG A 55 3.73 2.87 4.27
N LYS A 56 3.29 3.96 4.89
CA LYS A 56 3.64 5.30 4.42
C LYS A 56 5.09 5.58 4.85
N LYS A 57 5.89 6.12 3.93
CA LYS A 57 7.13 6.80 4.29
C LYS A 57 6.78 8.18 4.84
#